data_AF-A0A7K2N9M2-F1
#
_entry.id   AF-A0A7K2N9M2-F1
#
_cell.length_a   1.000
_cell.length_b   1.000
_cell.length_c   1.000
_cell.angle_alpha   90.00
_cell.angle_beta   90.00
_cell.angle_gamma   90.00
#
_symmetry.space_group_name_H-M   'P 1'
#
loop_
_entity.id
_entity.type
_entity.pdbx_description
1 polymer ?
#
loop_
_entity_poly.entity_id
_entity_poly.type
_entity_poly.pdbx_seq_one_letter_code
_entity_poly.pdbx_strand_id
1 'polypeptide(L)'
;MSGVDEPARTPGEVPEDYDPEDVAAWCLRQRWFTTGPWDTEFQKREIHPKVLALYRKDRARELEREKRGAAERTRLAQMWAEAAAARERAAEQARRMRDMRRWGPENGYFVGTRGCIPRRVVEAYNQAHGIEEGDSS
;
A
#
# COMPACT_ATOMS: atom_id res chain seq x y z
N MET A 1 40.87 34.50 -29.14
CA MET A 1 40.91 33.05 -28.84
C MET A 1 40.50 32.88 -27.40
N SER A 2 39.20 32.70 -27.15
CA SER A 2 38.68 32.42 -25.81
C SER A 2 38.40 30.94 -25.73
N GLY A 3 39.20 30.23 -24.93
CA GLY A 3 38.92 28.85 -24.54
C GLY A 3 37.68 28.85 -23.66
N VAL A 4 36.67 28.08 -24.07
CA VAL A 4 35.57 27.70 -23.19
C VAL A 4 35.97 26.36 -22.61
N ASP A 5 36.37 26.39 -21.35
CA ASP A 5 36.52 25.21 -20.49
C ASP A 5 35.17 24.46 -20.50
N GLU A 6 35.15 23.29 -21.12
CA GLU A 6 33.99 22.41 -21.20
C GLU A 6 34.01 21.51 -19.97
N PRO A 7 33.03 21.60 -19.03
CA PRO A 7 33.11 20.84 -17.80
C PRO A 7 32.97 19.35 -18.11
N ALA A 8 33.95 18.56 -17.67
CA ALA A 8 33.93 17.11 -17.70
C ALA A 8 32.67 16.59 -16.98
N ARG A 9 31.69 16.15 -17.76
CA ARG A 9 30.44 15.57 -17.27
C ARG A 9 30.72 14.20 -16.66
N THR A 10 30.41 14.03 -15.38
CA THR A 10 30.65 12.79 -14.64
C THR A 10 29.88 11.60 -15.24
N PRO A 11 30.52 10.43 -15.42
CA PRO A 11 29.83 9.22 -15.85
C PRO A 11 28.87 8.76 -14.75
N GLY A 12 27.58 9.02 -14.90
CA GLY A 12 26.55 8.58 -13.94
C GLY A 12 25.33 9.48 -13.80
N GLU A 13 25.37 10.73 -14.26
CA GLU A 13 24.18 11.58 -14.31
C GLU A 13 23.29 11.18 -15.48
N VAL A 14 22.16 10.54 -15.19
CA VAL A 14 21.06 10.36 -16.14
C VAL A 14 20.29 11.69 -16.18
N PRO A 15 20.24 12.41 -17.31
CA PRO A 15 19.46 13.64 -17.43
C PRO A 15 18.00 13.44 -17.02
N GLU A 16 17.41 14.40 -16.30
CA GLU A 16 15.99 14.34 -15.85
C GLU A 16 14.98 14.25 -17.02
N ASP A 17 15.41 14.60 -18.23
CA ASP A 17 14.60 14.61 -19.44
C ASP A 17 14.68 13.31 -20.28
N TYR A 18 15.26 12.24 -19.72
CA TYR A 18 15.44 10.99 -20.46
C TYR A 18 14.10 10.27 -20.66
N ASP A 19 13.74 10.01 -21.92
CA ASP A 19 12.63 9.12 -22.25
C ASP A 19 12.92 7.75 -21.63
N PRO A 20 12.01 7.18 -20.82
CA PRO A 20 12.14 5.82 -20.29
C PRO A 20 12.45 4.78 -21.37
N GLU A 21 12.01 5.00 -22.61
CA GLU A 21 12.35 4.17 -23.76
C GLU A 21 13.84 4.31 -24.17
N ASP A 22 14.43 5.49 -24.06
CA ASP A 22 15.85 5.71 -24.30
C ASP A 22 16.73 5.12 -23.19
N VAL A 23 16.29 5.18 -21.92
CA VAL A 23 16.98 4.51 -20.79
C VAL A 23 16.93 3.00 -20.98
N ALA A 24 15.80 2.47 -21.43
CA ALA A 24 15.64 1.05 -21.72
C ALA A 24 16.50 0.58 -22.90
N ALA A 25 16.53 1.35 -23.98
CA ALA A 25 17.41 1.12 -25.13
C ALA A 25 18.89 1.19 -24.71
N TRP A 26 19.24 2.07 -23.78
CA TRP A 26 20.58 2.17 -23.21
C TRP A 26 20.95 0.95 -22.33
N CYS A 27 20.07 0.53 -21.42
CA CYS A 27 20.27 -0.67 -20.58
C CYS A 27 20.41 -1.95 -21.43
N LEU A 28 19.61 -2.08 -22.50
CA LEU A 28 19.69 -3.22 -23.41
C LEU A 28 20.95 -3.18 -24.30
N ARG A 29 21.41 -1.98 -24.71
CA ARG A 29 22.72 -1.78 -25.38
C ARG A 29 23.88 -2.23 -24.50
N GLN A 30 23.90 -1.83 -23.23
CA GLN A 30 24.97 -2.15 -22.28
C GLN A 30 25.03 -3.65 -21.95
N ARG A 31 23.86 -4.29 -21.72
CA ARG A 31 23.78 -5.69 -21.30
C ARG A 31 24.13 -6.71 -22.41
N TRP A 32 23.92 -6.36 -23.69
CA TRP A 32 24.06 -7.33 -24.79
C TRP A 32 25.14 -6.98 -25.82
N PHE A 33 25.56 -5.72 -25.92
CA PHE A 33 26.39 -5.27 -27.04
C PHE A 33 27.57 -4.37 -26.65
N THR A 34 27.85 -4.17 -25.34
CA THR A 34 28.99 -3.39 -24.82
C THR A 34 29.25 -2.08 -25.57
N THR A 35 28.17 -1.41 -25.98
CA THR A 35 28.22 -0.25 -26.87
C THR A 35 28.03 1.03 -26.09
N GLY A 36 28.90 2.01 -26.33
CA GLY A 36 28.91 3.29 -25.62
C GLY A 36 27.67 4.15 -25.89
N PRO A 37 27.40 5.14 -25.03
CA PRO A 37 26.21 6.00 -25.10
C PRO A 37 26.09 6.84 -26.38
N TRP A 38 27.17 6.96 -27.17
CA TRP A 38 27.23 7.80 -28.38
C TRP A 38 27.19 7.01 -29.70
N ASP A 39 26.92 5.71 -29.67
CA ASP A 39 26.82 4.90 -30.88
C ASP A 39 25.45 5.10 -31.56
N THR A 40 25.34 6.19 -32.33
CA THR A 40 24.19 6.50 -33.18
C THR A 40 24.07 5.56 -34.39
N GLU A 41 25.13 4.85 -34.76
CA GLU A 41 25.05 3.81 -35.79
C GLU A 41 24.24 2.61 -35.29
N PHE A 42 24.25 2.31 -33.99
CA PHE A 42 23.37 1.30 -33.40
C PHE A 42 21.89 1.58 -33.65
N GLN A 43 21.44 2.84 -33.57
CA GLN A 43 20.05 3.22 -33.81
C GLN A 43 19.61 2.97 -35.25
N LYS A 44 20.55 3.00 -36.20
CA LYS A 44 20.33 2.71 -37.63
C LYS A 44 20.38 1.22 -37.95
N ARG A 45 20.83 0.37 -37.03
CA ARG A 45 20.87 -1.09 -37.24
C ARG A 45 19.46 -1.64 -37.22
N GLU A 46 19.17 -2.57 -38.13
CA GLU A 46 17.89 -3.28 -38.21
C GLU A 46 17.48 -4.01 -36.91
N ILE A 47 18.44 -4.25 -36.01
CA ILE A 47 18.23 -4.91 -34.73
C ILE A 47 17.59 -3.96 -33.70
N HIS A 48 17.86 -2.65 -33.78
CA HIS A 48 17.36 -1.65 -32.84
C HIS A 48 15.83 -1.63 -32.69
N PRO A 49 15.01 -1.54 -33.77
CA PRO A 49 13.55 -1.56 -33.63
C PRO A 49 13.02 -2.89 -33.06
N LYS A 50 13.71 -4.02 -33.33
CA LYS A 50 13.32 -5.33 -32.78
C LYS A 50 13.58 -5.41 -31.28
N VAL A 51 14.70 -4.87 -30.80
CA VAL A 51 15.05 -4.81 -29.37
C VAL A 51 14.07 -3.89 -28.61
N LEU A 52 13.73 -2.73 -29.19
CA LEU A 52 12.72 -1.83 -28.60
C LEU A 52 11.34 -2.49 -28.52
N ALA A 53 10.91 -3.21 -29.56
CA ALA A 53 9.63 -3.92 -29.55
C ALA A 53 9.58 -5.02 -28.47
N LEU A 54 10.69 -5.75 -28.27
CA LEU A 54 10.82 -6.72 -27.19
C LEU A 54 10.74 -6.04 -25.82
N TYR A 55 11.46 -4.93 -25.63
CA TYR A 55 11.40 -4.16 -24.39
C TYR A 55 9.99 -3.68 -24.07
N ARG A 56 9.30 -3.03 -25.01
CA ARG A 56 7.93 -2.53 -24.80
C ARG A 56 6.99 -3.64 -24.37
N LYS A 57 7.12 -4.82 -24.98
CA LYS A 57 6.31 -6.01 -24.64
C LYS A 57 6.61 -6.54 -23.24
N ASP A 58 7.88 -6.66 -22.87
CA ASP A 58 8.27 -7.17 -21.55
C ASP A 58 7.98 -6.14 -20.45
N ARG A 59 8.20 -4.84 -20.72
CA ARG A 59 7.85 -3.74 -19.82
C ARG A 59 6.35 -3.67 -19.58
N ALA A 60 5.52 -3.84 -20.60
CA ALA A 60 4.06 -3.91 -20.42
C ALA A 60 3.65 -5.07 -19.51
N ARG A 61 4.29 -6.23 -19.64
CA ARG A 61 4.04 -7.40 -18.78
C ARG A 61 4.49 -7.14 -17.34
N GLU A 62 5.62 -6.49 -17.13
CA GLU A 62 6.10 -6.10 -15.80
C GLU A 62 5.14 -5.11 -15.14
N LEU A 63 4.71 -4.07 -15.85
CA LEU A 63 3.75 -3.09 -15.32
C LEU A 63 2.43 -3.77 -14.92
N GLU A 64 1.94 -4.74 -15.69
CA GLU A 64 0.75 -5.51 -15.31
C GLU A 64 0.99 -6.39 -14.06
N ARG A 65 2.18 -6.98 -13.90
CA ARG A 65 2.55 -7.70 -12.67
C ARG A 65 2.63 -6.76 -11.47
N GLU A 66 3.21 -5.58 -11.64
CA GLU A 66 3.31 -4.54 -10.60
C GLU A 66 1.91 -4.07 -10.18
N LYS A 67 1.01 -3.80 -11.13
CA LYS A 67 -0.39 -3.43 -10.85
C LYS A 67 -1.11 -4.53 -10.08
N ARG A 68 -0.97 -5.80 -10.49
CA ARG A 68 -1.56 -6.94 -9.76
C ARG A 68 -0.98 -7.05 -8.35
N GLY A 69 0.33 -6.92 -8.20
CA GLY A 69 0.99 -6.93 -6.90
C GLY A 69 0.56 -5.77 -6.01
N ALA A 70 0.38 -4.58 -6.58
CA ALA A 70 -0.13 -3.41 -5.86
C ALA A 70 -1.58 -3.63 -5.40
N ALA A 71 -2.46 -4.12 -6.29
CA ALA A 71 -3.84 -4.43 -5.95
C ALA A 71 -3.93 -5.49 -4.83
N GLU A 72 -3.11 -6.54 -4.89
CA GLU A 72 -3.08 -7.57 -3.86
C GLU A 72 -2.59 -7.02 -2.51
N ARG A 73 -1.55 -6.17 -2.50
CA ARG A 73 -1.10 -5.49 -1.28
C ARG A 73 -2.19 -4.61 -0.68
N THR A 74 -2.91 -3.85 -1.50
CA THR A 74 -4.04 -3.02 -1.05
C THR A 74 -5.15 -3.87 -0.46
N ARG A 75 -5.51 -4.99 -1.11
CA ARG A 75 -6.52 -5.92 -0.62
C ARG A 75 -6.13 -6.52 0.73
N LEU A 76 -4.90 -7.00 0.86
CA LEU A 76 -4.39 -7.54 2.12
C LEU A 76 -4.36 -6.47 3.21
N ALA A 77 -3.95 -5.25 2.90
CA ALA A 77 -3.97 -4.15 3.86
C ALA A 77 -5.39 -3.84 4.36
N GLN A 78 -6.39 -3.83 3.46
CA GLN A 78 -7.80 -3.66 3.83
C GLN A 78 -8.28 -4.77 4.76
N MET A 79 -8.03 -6.04 4.41
CA MET A 79 -8.41 -7.18 5.25
C MET A 79 -7.77 -7.11 6.65
N TRP A 80 -6.51 -6.68 6.74
CA TRP A 80 -5.82 -6.53 8.02
C TRP A 80 -6.38 -5.36 8.84
N ALA A 81 -6.72 -4.25 8.19
CA ALA A 81 -7.37 -3.11 8.85
C ALA A 81 -8.76 -3.50 9.39
N GLU A 82 -9.57 -4.22 8.61
CA GLU A 82 -10.87 -4.73 9.06
C GLU A 82 -10.75 -5.69 10.24
N ALA A 83 -9.76 -6.59 10.20
CA ALA A 83 -9.49 -7.52 11.30
C ALA A 83 -9.04 -6.79 12.57
N ALA A 84 -8.22 -5.74 12.43
CA ALA A 84 -7.81 -4.89 13.55
C ALA A 84 -9.01 -4.16 14.17
N ALA A 85 -9.85 -3.53 13.34
CA ALA A 85 -11.07 -2.85 13.79
C ALA A 85 -12.07 -3.83 14.44
N ALA A 86 -12.20 -5.06 13.95
CA ALA A 86 -13.03 -6.09 14.57
C ALA A 86 -12.52 -6.49 15.96
N ARG A 87 -11.20 -6.61 16.14
CA ARG A 87 -10.59 -6.90 17.45
C ARG A 87 -10.78 -5.76 18.44
N GLU A 88 -10.65 -4.53 17.98
CA GLU A 88 -10.89 -3.34 18.80
C GLU A 88 -12.33 -3.28 19.30
N ARG A 89 -13.31 -3.42 18.41
CA ARG A 89 -14.74 -3.51 18.78
C ARG A 89 -15.03 -4.63 19.76
N ALA A 90 -14.44 -5.81 19.55
CA ALA A 90 -14.60 -6.94 20.47
C ALA A 90 -13.98 -6.66 21.86
N ALA A 91 -12.82 -5.99 21.90
CA ALA A 91 -12.17 -5.61 23.15
C ALA A 91 -12.96 -4.55 23.92
N GLU A 92 -13.52 -3.56 23.22
CA GLU A 92 -14.41 -2.55 23.79
C GLU A 92 -15.68 -3.19 24.36
N GLN A 93 -16.34 -4.05 23.59
CA GLN A 93 -17.52 -4.78 24.05
C GLN A 93 -17.21 -5.63 25.29
N ALA A 94 -16.06 -6.30 25.32
CA ALA A 94 -15.62 -7.07 26.49
C ALA A 94 -15.37 -6.18 27.72
N ARG A 95 -14.81 -4.97 27.54
CA ARG A 95 -14.66 -3.98 28.62
C ARG A 95 -16.04 -3.56 29.15
N ARG A 96 -16.95 -3.14 28.27
CA ARG A 96 -18.31 -2.73 28.62
C ARG A 96 -19.07 -3.85 29.36
N MET A 97 -18.92 -5.10 28.92
CA MET A 97 -19.50 -6.25 29.61
C MET A 97 -18.95 -6.44 31.03
N ARG A 98 -17.65 -6.22 31.26
CA ARG A 98 -17.06 -6.27 32.61
C ARG A 98 -17.58 -5.14 33.49
N ASP A 99 -17.69 -3.94 32.94
CA ASP A 99 -18.20 -2.78 33.69
C ASP A 99 -19.65 -2.98 34.11
N MET A 100 -20.50 -3.48 33.21
CA MET A 100 -21.89 -3.84 33.53
C MET A 100 -21.99 -4.94 34.60
N ARG A 101 -21.10 -5.94 34.60
CA ARG A 101 -21.07 -6.98 35.64
C ARG A 101 -20.69 -6.44 37.01
N ARG A 102 -19.86 -5.39 37.05
CA ARG A 102 -19.48 -4.71 38.29
C ARG A 102 -20.59 -3.79 38.77
N TRP A 103 -21.12 -2.97 37.86
CA TRP A 103 -22.14 -1.96 38.16
C TRP A 103 -23.50 -2.56 38.52
N GLY A 104 -23.92 -3.65 37.86
CA GLY A 104 -25.24 -4.25 38.05
C GLY A 104 -25.54 -4.61 39.52
N PRO A 105 -24.70 -5.42 40.18
CA PRO A 105 -24.88 -5.75 41.60
C PRO A 105 -24.88 -4.55 42.53
N GLU A 106 -24.06 -3.53 42.25
CA GLU A 106 -24.02 -2.27 43.02
C GLU A 106 -25.35 -1.50 42.94
N ASN A 107 -26.14 -1.73 41.89
CA ASN A 107 -27.43 -1.06 41.64
C ASN A 107 -28.63 -2.00 41.80
N GLY A 108 -28.45 -3.15 42.47
CA GLY A 108 -29.53 -4.09 42.78
C GLY A 108 -29.93 -5.04 41.64
N TYR A 109 -29.15 -5.11 40.56
CA TYR A 109 -29.36 -6.06 39.47
C TYR A 109 -28.57 -7.35 39.67
N PHE A 110 -29.20 -8.49 39.42
CA PHE A 110 -28.50 -9.77 39.34
C PHE A 110 -27.83 -9.95 37.98
N VAL A 111 -26.50 -10.08 37.99
CA VAL A 111 -25.71 -10.38 36.79
C VAL A 111 -24.85 -11.59 37.07
N GLY A 112 -24.95 -12.62 36.23
CA GLY A 112 -24.10 -13.80 36.33
C GLY A 112 -22.63 -13.47 36.10
N THR A 113 -21.71 -14.35 36.48
CA THR A 113 -20.27 -14.18 36.21
C THR A 113 -19.89 -14.49 34.76
N ARG A 114 -20.76 -15.22 34.03
CA ARG A 114 -20.55 -15.66 32.65
C ARG A 114 -21.81 -15.42 31.79
N GLY A 115 -21.70 -15.63 30.49
CA GLY A 115 -22.83 -15.57 29.55
C GLY A 115 -23.26 -14.16 29.14
N CYS A 116 -24.46 -14.05 28.58
CA CYS A 116 -25.01 -12.75 28.16
C CYS A 116 -25.42 -11.89 29.37
N ILE A 117 -25.32 -10.56 29.22
CA ILE A 117 -25.82 -9.62 30.23
C ILE A 117 -27.33 -9.43 30.00
N PRO A 118 -28.18 -9.53 31.04
CA PRO A 118 -29.61 -9.33 30.87
C PRO A 118 -29.92 -7.94 30.29
N ARG A 119 -30.83 -7.88 29.30
CA ARG A 119 -31.18 -6.64 28.59
C ARG A 119 -31.55 -5.47 29.52
N ARG A 120 -32.32 -5.75 30.58
CA ARG A 120 -32.70 -4.74 31.59
C ARG A 120 -31.49 -4.06 32.25
N VAL A 121 -30.40 -4.79 32.44
CA VAL A 121 -29.17 -4.25 33.04
C VAL A 121 -28.44 -3.37 32.03
N VAL A 122 -28.44 -3.77 30.76
CA VAL A 122 -27.85 -2.98 29.66
C VAL A 122 -28.58 -1.64 29.53
N GLU A 123 -29.91 -1.66 29.48
CA GLU A 123 -30.73 -0.44 29.37
C GLU A 123 -30.52 0.49 30.58
N ALA A 124 -30.54 -0.04 31.80
CA ALA A 124 -30.30 0.74 33.01
C ALA A 124 -28.87 1.32 33.06
N TYR A 125 -27.86 0.54 32.64
CA TYR A 125 -26.48 1.00 32.56
C TYR A 125 -26.33 2.14 31.53
N ASN A 126 -26.93 1.97 30.35
CA ASN A 126 -26.90 2.97 29.29
C ASN A 126 -27.57 4.27 29.74
N GLN A 127 -28.73 4.17 30.39
CA GLN A 127 -29.44 5.32 30.94
C GLN A 127 -28.60 6.03 32.02
N ALA A 128 -27.94 5.29 32.92
CA ALA A 128 -27.10 5.87 33.97
C ALA A 128 -25.84 6.55 33.43
N HIS A 129 -25.32 6.11 32.30
CA HIS A 129 -24.09 6.63 31.69
C HIS A 129 -24.34 7.55 30.48
N GLY A 130 -25.60 7.88 30.18
CA GLY A 130 -25.96 8.74 29.05
C GLY A 130 -25.56 8.18 27.68
N ILE A 131 -25.50 6.85 27.54
CA ILE A 131 -25.17 6.19 26.28
C ILE A 131 -26.46 6.04 25.48
N GLU A 132 -26.69 6.92 24.51
CA GLU A 132 -27.82 6.78 23.58
C GLU A 132 -27.63 5.52 22.72
N GLU A 133 -28.68 4.70 22.56
CA GLU A 133 -28.65 3.47 21.74
C GLU A 133 -28.53 3.74 20.22
N GLY A 134 -28.12 4.95 19.81
CA GLY A 134 -28.14 5.45 18.43
C GLY A 134 -26.81 5.42 17.67
N ASP A 135 -25.65 5.35 18.33
CA ASP A 135 -24.34 5.42 17.65
C ASP A 135 -23.82 4.04 17.20
N SER A 136 -24.67 3.28 16.53
CA SER A 136 -24.28 2.07 15.81
C SER A 136 -24.99 2.06 14.45
N SER A 137 -24.47 2.86 13.52
CA SER A 137 -24.74 2.77 12.08
C SER A 137 -23.43 2.80 11.32
#